data_AF-A8XGE1-F1
#
_entry.id   AF-A8XGE1-F1
#
_cell.length_a   1.000
_cell.length_b   1.000
_cell.length_c   1.000
_cell.angle_alpha   90.00
_cell.angle_beta   90.00
_cell.angle_gamma   90.00
#
_symmetry.space_group_name_H-M   'P 1'
#
loop_
_entity.id
_entity.type
_entity.pdbx_description
1 polymer ?
#
loop_
_entity_poly.entity_id
_entity_poly.type
_entity_poly.pdbx_seq_one_letter_code
_entity_poly.pdbx_strand_id
1 'polypeptide(L)'
;MSIAILLVGFVVFAYTGFIGFYPLAMLGGASWCIGNYHGTKYPVYNVVRYSGNATAIPIIQRLGLAVSILIWNTSNCLTGWAGGRFGLFGMKPQVPASPYLNYLGLIFVIIGGSIFAQVKSEPVSSASSKKSNRASFDMENLNSEEKKALNTTESSDDGGLDTEIIKPKKDLNSGSQRLMAFITALIAGVFYGMTFVPVIRMIDNEDLYVGYPKDGLSYVFSHYFGIFITSTIIFVIYSIFRRNQPYAPPNLFLPGMAAGCFWAIAQTSFFVANQHLSSAVTFPIISQMPGCVAAAWSIFYYREIHGKRNFLLLGAAMSITITGAVLVGISKEFKF
;
A
#
# COMPACT_ATOMS: atom_id res chain seq x y z
N MET A 1 3.54 10.03 -10.54
CA MET A 1 2.89 9.87 -9.22
C MET A 1 3.15 11.05 -8.30
N SER A 2 4.36 11.23 -7.73
CA SER A 2 4.66 12.32 -6.78
C SER A 2 4.33 13.72 -7.29
N ILE A 3 4.55 14.00 -8.58
CA ILE A 3 4.15 15.26 -9.23
C ILE A 3 2.63 15.46 -9.17
N ALA A 4 1.83 14.47 -9.55
CA ALA A 4 0.36 14.52 -9.45
C ALA A 4 -0.11 14.73 -8.01
N ILE A 5 0.52 14.05 -7.05
CA ILE A 5 0.22 14.22 -5.62
C ILE A 5 0.46 15.67 -5.19
N LEU A 6 1.60 16.28 -5.58
CA LEU A 6 1.88 17.68 -5.29
C LEU A 6 0.87 18.63 -5.95
N LEU A 7 0.47 18.39 -7.21
CA LEU A 7 -0.52 19.21 -7.91
C LEU A 7 -1.90 19.17 -7.22
N VAL A 8 -2.38 18.00 -6.82
CA VAL A 8 -3.62 17.88 -6.02
C VAL A 8 -3.46 18.56 -4.67
N GLY A 9 -2.30 18.44 -4.02
CA GLY A 9 -2.00 19.16 -2.78
C GLY A 9 -2.06 20.68 -2.94
N PHE A 10 -1.60 21.21 -4.07
CA PHE A 10 -1.70 22.63 -4.38
C PHE A 10 -3.14 23.09 -4.61
N VAL A 11 -3.99 22.25 -5.22
CA VAL A 11 -5.43 22.52 -5.33
C VAL A 11 -6.08 22.56 -3.94
N VAL A 12 -5.74 21.63 -3.04
CA VAL A 12 -6.21 21.66 -1.64
C VAL A 12 -5.69 22.90 -0.90
N PHE A 13 -4.45 23.33 -1.17
CA PHE A 13 -3.85 24.53 -0.58
C PHE A 13 -4.55 25.82 -1.01
N ALA A 14 -4.93 25.91 -2.29
CA ALA A 14 -5.73 27.01 -2.81
C ALA A 14 -7.16 26.99 -2.25
N TYR A 15 -7.78 25.81 -2.16
CA TYR A 15 -9.12 25.64 -1.59
C TYR A 15 -9.22 26.06 -0.12
N THR A 16 -8.18 25.79 0.69
CA THR A 16 -8.14 26.25 2.09
C THR A 16 -7.80 27.73 2.25
N GLY A 17 -7.44 28.43 1.16
CA GLY A 17 -7.09 29.86 1.22
C GLY A 17 -5.64 30.13 1.65
N PHE A 18 -4.71 29.22 1.33
CA PHE A 18 -3.27 29.37 1.56
C PHE A 18 -2.86 29.54 3.05
N ILE A 19 -3.50 28.77 3.95
CA ILE A 19 -3.41 28.89 5.42
C ILE A 19 -1.97 28.87 5.98
N GLY A 20 -1.03 28.22 5.30
CA GLY A 20 0.39 28.24 5.66
C GLY A 20 1.14 26.98 5.24
N PHE A 21 2.43 26.93 5.55
CA PHE A 21 3.28 25.77 5.29
C PHE A 21 3.93 25.30 6.60
N TYR A 22 3.80 24.01 6.89
CA TYR A 22 4.15 23.40 8.18
C TYR A 22 5.18 22.28 7.98
N PRO A 23 6.50 22.57 8.09
CA PRO A 23 7.55 21.62 7.74
C PRO A 23 7.48 20.27 8.46
N LEU A 24 6.97 20.23 9.70
CA LEU A 24 6.83 18.97 10.45
C LEU A 24 5.85 17.99 9.78
N ALA A 25 4.82 18.48 9.08
CA ALA A 25 3.91 17.62 8.30
C ALA A 25 4.61 16.90 7.14
N MET A 26 5.69 17.48 6.60
CA MET A 26 6.51 16.85 5.55
C MET A 26 7.11 15.53 6.04
N LEU A 27 7.41 15.40 7.34
CA LEU A 27 7.96 14.15 7.90
C LEU A 27 6.95 12.99 7.79
N GLY A 28 5.66 13.27 7.79
CA GLY A 28 4.62 12.27 7.56
C GLY A 28 4.66 11.74 6.13
N GLY A 29 4.76 12.65 5.15
CA GLY A 29 4.88 12.28 3.73
C GLY A 29 6.21 11.62 3.40
N ALA A 30 7.29 12.10 4.03
CA ALA A 30 8.59 11.46 3.97
C ALA A 30 8.54 10.05 4.56
N SER A 31 7.86 9.83 5.69
CA SER A 31 7.68 8.50 6.30
C SER A 31 6.96 7.55 5.34
N TRP A 32 5.87 7.99 4.70
CA TRP A 32 5.18 7.21 3.67
C TRP A 32 6.10 6.86 2.48
N CYS A 33 6.97 7.79 2.07
CA CYS A 33 7.93 7.56 1.00
C CYS A 33 9.18 6.75 1.43
N ILE A 34 9.57 6.77 2.71
CA ILE A 34 10.74 6.07 3.30
C ILE A 34 10.41 4.64 3.70
N GLY A 35 9.15 4.33 4.03
CA GLY A 35 8.66 2.96 4.09
C GLY A 35 8.91 2.18 2.79
N ASN A 36 9.19 2.89 1.69
CA ASN A 36 9.61 2.33 0.41
C ASN A 36 11.13 2.15 0.21
N TYR A 37 12.01 2.35 1.21
CA TYR A 37 13.47 2.26 1.04
C TYR A 37 14.12 1.09 1.80
N HIS A 38 14.78 0.18 1.08
CA HIS A 38 15.72 -0.78 1.67
C HIS A 38 16.93 -1.00 0.75
N GLY A 39 18.08 -0.44 1.14
CA GLY A 39 19.34 -0.63 0.44
C GLY A 39 19.98 -1.99 0.76
N THR A 40 19.48 -3.08 0.17
CA THR A 40 20.11 -4.40 0.34
C THR A 40 21.43 -4.45 -0.42
N LYS A 41 22.58 -4.45 0.30
CA LYS A 41 23.83 -4.92 -0.29
C LYS A 41 23.74 -6.43 -0.49
N TYR A 42 23.65 -6.88 -1.74
CA TYR A 42 23.80 -8.30 -2.08
C TYR A 42 25.30 -8.62 -2.28
N PRO A 43 25.92 -9.47 -1.46
CA PRO A 43 27.38 -9.66 -1.47
C PRO A 43 27.92 -10.53 -2.63
N VAL A 44 27.08 -10.95 -3.58
CA VAL A 44 27.45 -11.92 -4.63
C VAL A 44 27.55 -11.29 -6.02
N TYR A 45 26.94 -10.12 -6.24
CA TYR A 45 27.07 -9.37 -7.49
C TYR A 45 27.15 -7.87 -7.15
N ASN A 46 28.17 -7.18 -7.68
CA ASN A 46 28.36 -5.73 -7.52
C ASN A 46 27.35 -4.91 -8.35
N VAL A 47 26.07 -5.26 -8.26
CA VAL A 47 24.95 -4.67 -9.00
C VAL A 47 23.82 -4.39 -8.01
N VAL A 48 23.78 -3.16 -7.48
CA VAL A 48 22.67 -2.73 -6.64
C VAL A 48 21.47 -2.43 -7.55
N ARG A 49 20.55 -3.39 -7.69
CA ARG A 49 19.29 -3.21 -8.42
C ARG A 49 18.31 -2.36 -7.60
N TYR A 50 18.41 -1.05 -7.77
CA TYR A 50 17.33 -0.13 -7.45
C TYR A 50 16.28 -0.18 -8.56
N SER A 51 15.05 -0.60 -8.26
CA SER A 51 13.88 -0.46 -9.14
C SER A 51 12.92 0.59 -8.58
N GLY A 52 12.20 1.32 -9.43
CA GLY A 52 11.08 2.16 -9.00
C GLY A 52 10.08 1.35 -8.15
N ASN A 53 9.49 1.97 -7.12
CA ASN A 53 8.96 1.30 -5.92
C ASN A 53 10.04 0.46 -5.20
N ALA A 54 10.90 1.17 -4.44
CA ALA A 54 12.21 0.70 -3.96
C ALA A 54 12.20 -0.37 -2.84
N THR A 55 11.04 -0.84 -2.38
CA THR A 55 10.90 -2.06 -1.56
C THR A 55 9.76 -2.96 -2.01
N ALA A 56 8.63 -2.41 -2.45
CA ALA A 56 7.45 -3.21 -2.80
C ALA A 56 7.78 -4.30 -3.84
N ILE A 57 8.54 -3.97 -4.90
CA ILE A 57 8.95 -4.95 -5.91
C ILE A 57 9.82 -6.07 -5.31
N PRO A 58 10.94 -5.79 -4.61
CA PRO A 58 11.71 -6.82 -3.89
C PRO A 58 10.90 -7.68 -2.92
N ILE A 59 9.97 -7.10 -2.15
CA ILE A 59 9.14 -7.84 -1.19
C ILE A 59 8.18 -8.78 -1.94
N ILE A 60 7.43 -8.25 -2.92
CA ILE A 60 6.47 -9.01 -3.74
C ILE A 60 7.17 -10.17 -4.45
N GLN A 61 8.37 -9.97 -4.99
CA GLN A 61 9.17 -11.01 -5.65
C GLN A 61 9.62 -12.15 -4.71
N ARG A 62 9.64 -11.94 -3.39
CA ARG A 62 10.15 -12.91 -2.40
C ARG A 62 9.08 -13.55 -1.53
N LEU A 63 7.97 -12.85 -1.28
CA LEU A 63 6.85 -13.34 -0.47
C LEU A 63 5.60 -13.66 -1.29
N GLY A 64 5.48 -13.12 -2.50
CA GLY A 64 4.25 -13.11 -3.29
C GLY A 64 3.36 -11.91 -2.95
N LEU A 65 2.60 -11.43 -3.94
CA LEU A 65 1.82 -10.19 -3.87
C LEU A 65 0.87 -10.14 -2.66
N ALA A 66 0.00 -11.15 -2.53
CA ALA A 66 -1.04 -11.19 -1.49
C ALA A 66 -0.46 -11.23 -0.06
N VAL A 67 0.57 -12.06 0.18
CA VAL A 67 1.25 -12.17 1.48
C VAL A 67 1.93 -10.85 1.85
N SER A 68 2.58 -10.21 0.88
CA SER A 68 3.26 -8.92 1.08
C SER A 68 2.27 -7.83 1.49
N ILE A 69 1.16 -7.70 0.74
CA ILE A 69 0.07 -6.75 1.00
C ILE A 69 -0.49 -6.96 2.41
N LEU A 70 -0.77 -8.21 2.80
CA LEU A 70 -1.29 -8.52 4.12
C LEU A 70 -0.36 -8.03 5.24
N ILE A 71 0.94 -8.33 5.15
CA ILE A 71 1.91 -8.01 6.21
C ILE A 71 2.03 -6.50 6.39
N TRP A 72 2.25 -5.74 5.32
CA TRP A 72 2.42 -4.29 5.46
C TRP A 72 1.10 -3.58 5.79
N ASN A 73 -0.05 -4.04 5.30
CA ASN A 73 -1.35 -3.45 5.66
C ASN A 73 -1.73 -3.74 7.12
N THR A 74 -1.45 -4.96 7.61
CA THR A 74 -1.68 -5.31 9.03
C THR A 74 -0.78 -4.49 9.94
N SER A 75 0.51 -4.35 9.59
CA SER A 75 1.47 -3.52 10.34
C SER A 75 1.10 -2.02 10.30
N ASN A 76 0.65 -1.50 9.15
CA ASN A 76 0.11 -0.14 9.00
C ASN A 76 -1.12 0.10 9.88
N CYS A 77 -2.10 -0.81 9.80
CA CYS A 77 -3.30 -0.79 10.64
C CYS A 77 -2.95 -0.76 12.12
N LEU A 78 -2.14 -1.72 12.59
CA LEU A 78 -1.76 -1.84 14.01
C LEU A 78 -0.95 -0.64 14.49
N THR A 79 -0.02 -0.11 13.69
CA THR A 79 0.80 1.04 14.07
C THR A 79 -0.03 2.32 14.17
N GLY A 80 -0.88 2.60 13.19
CA GLY A 80 -1.77 3.78 13.22
C GLY A 80 -2.82 3.69 14.33
N TRP A 81 -3.43 2.51 14.49
CA TRP A 81 -4.37 2.22 15.57
C TRP A 81 -3.73 2.38 16.95
N ALA A 82 -2.55 1.77 17.18
CA ALA A 82 -1.84 1.85 18.46
C ALA A 82 -1.34 3.26 18.74
N GLY A 83 -0.88 3.96 17.70
CA GLY A 83 -0.52 5.38 17.75
C GLY A 83 -1.64 6.22 18.35
N GLY A 84 -2.82 6.18 17.74
CA GLY A 84 -4.01 6.85 18.27
C GLY A 84 -4.42 6.37 19.66
N ARG A 85 -4.55 5.05 19.82
CA ARG A 85 -5.12 4.45 21.04
C ARG A 85 -4.29 4.72 22.29
N PHE A 86 -2.96 4.75 22.18
CA PHE A 86 -2.04 4.92 23.31
C PHE A 86 -1.33 6.27 23.36
N GLY A 87 -1.51 7.15 22.36
CA GLY A 87 -0.80 8.44 22.29
C GLY A 87 0.70 8.29 22.02
N LEU A 88 1.08 7.27 21.23
CA LEU A 88 2.50 7.02 20.92
C LEU A 88 3.11 8.23 20.19
N PHE A 89 4.44 8.39 20.32
CA PHE A 89 5.18 9.51 19.72
C PHE A 89 4.71 10.91 20.21
N GLY A 90 4.02 10.95 21.35
CA GLY A 90 3.53 12.17 22.01
C GLY A 90 2.36 12.85 21.29
N MET A 91 1.53 12.05 20.62
CA MET A 91 0.12 12.42 20.38
C MET A 91 -0.68 12.29 21.68
N LYS A 92 -1.85 12.90 21.80
CA LYS A 92 -2.72 12.70 22.97
C LYS A 92 -3.50 11.37 22.79
N PRO A 93 -3.70 10.54 23.83
CA PRO A 93 -4.39 9.26 23.68
C PRO A 93 -5.85 9.41 23.22
N GLN A 94 -6.17 8.96 22.01
CA GLN A 94 -7.47 9.06 21.37
C GLN A 94 -8.33 7.82 21.71
N VAL A 95 -8.73 7.70 22.98
CA VAL A 95 -9.50 6.54 23.47
C VAL A 95 -10.96 6.58 22.96
N PRO A 96 -11.46 5.51 22.30
CA PRO A 96 -12.85 5.42 21.85
C PRO A 96 -13.82 5.19 23.02
N ALA A 97 -15.11 5.53 22.85
CA ALA A 97 -16.14 5.43 23.90
C ALA A 97 -16.29 4.00 24.46
N SER A 98 -16.20 2.98 23.60
CA SER A 98 -16.11 1.58 24.00
C SER A 98 -14.79 0.95 23.51
N PRO A 99 -13.78 0.82 24.38
CA PRO A 99 -12.55 0.10 24.05
C PRO A 99 -12.82 -1.34 23.60
N TYR A 100 -13.74 -2.05 24.26
CA TYR A 100 -14.03 -3.47 23.97
C TYR A 100 -14.51 -3.68 22.52
N LEU A 101 -15.42 -2.84 22.02
CA LEU A 101 -15.87 -2.90 20.63
C LEU A 101 -14.74 -2.59 19.64
N ASN A 102 -13.87 -1.64 20.00
CA ASN A 102 -12.73 -1.24 19.17
C ASN A 102 -11.71 -2.39 19.02
N TYR A 103 -11.35 -3.07 20.13
CA TYR A 103 -10.48 -4.25 20.10
C TYR A 103 -11.11 -5.42 19.35
N LEU A 104 -12.39 -5.72 19.59
CA LEU A 104 -13.10 -6.82 18.92
C LEU A 104 -13.19 -6.58 17.40
N GLY A 105 -13.54 -5.36 17.00
CA GLY A 105 -13.60 -4.96 15.60
C GLY A 105 -12.24 -4.99 14.90
N LEU A 106 -11.16 -4.55 15.58
CA LEU A 106 -9.78 -4.67 15.08
C LEU A 106 -9.40 -6.14 14.82
N ILE A 107 -9.70 -7.05 15.76
CA ILE A 107 -9.45 -8.49 15.59
C ILE A 107 -10.19 -9.02 14.36
N PHE A 108 -11.46 -8.64 14.18
CA PHE A 108 -12.25 -9.05 13.01
C PHE A 108 -11.67 -8.50 11.70
N VAL A 109 -11.24 -7.24 11.66
CA VAL A 109 -10.56 -6.65 10.49
C VAL A 109 -9.31 -7.44 10.11
N ILE A 110 -8.46 -7.79 11.08
CA ILE A 110 -7.21 -8.55 10.85
C ILE A 110 -7.49 -9.99 10.40
N ILE A 111 -8.47 -10.66 11.00
CA ILE A 111 -8.92 -12.01 10.58
C ILE A 111 -9.46 -11.94 9.15
N GLY A 112 -10.35 -11.00 8.85
CA GLY A 112 -10.91 -10.80 7.51
C GLY A 112 -9.81 -10.57 6.47
N GLY A 113 -8.86 -9.68 6.75
CA GLY A 113 -7.68 -9.46 5.90
C GLY A 113 -6.82 -10.70 5.68
N SER A 114 -6.62 -11.50 6.73
CA SER A 114 -5.87 -12.75 6.67
C SER A 114 -6.56 -13.82 5.82
N ILE A 115 -7.89 -13.82 5.76
CA ILE A 115 -8.68 -14.69 4.87
C ILE A 115 -8.65 -14.13 3.43
N PHE A 116 -8.76 -12.81 3.24
CA PHE A 116 -8.62 -12.15 1.94
C PHE A 116 -7.32 -12.53 1.23
N ALA A 117 -6.19 -12.55 1.94
CA ALA A 117 -4.89 -12.91 1.38
C ALA A 117 -4.78 -14.39 0.90
N GLN A 118 -5.74 -15.24 1.28
CA GLN A 118 -5.82 -16.65 0.86
C GLN A 118 -6.74 -16.84 -0.35
N VAL A 119 -7.51 -15.82 -0.77
CA VAL A 119 -8.33 -15.87 -1.98
C VAL A 119 -7.41 -15.91 -3.20
N LYS A 120 -7.42 -17.03 -3.93
CA LYS A 120 -6.77 -17.12 -5.23
C LYS A 120 -7.65 -16.44 -6.28
N SER A 121 -7.19 -15.32 -6.82
CA SER A 121 -7.63 -14.83 -8.12
C SER A 121 -6.88 -15.60 -9.20
N GLU A 122 -7.62 -16.27 -10.09
CA GLU A 122 -7.09 -16.77 -11.36
C GLU A 122 -7.45 -15.73 -12.44
N PRO A 123 -6.50 -15.23 -13.24
CA PRO A 123 -6.87 -14.43 -14.41
C PRO A 123 -7.69 -15.30 -15.38
N VAL A 124 -8.64 -14.69 -16.10
CA VAL A 124 -9.78 -15.33 -16.80
C VAL A 124 -9.39 -16.29 -17.95
N SER A 125 -8.09 -16.52 -18.21
CA SER A 125 -7.59 -17.40 -19.27
C SER A 125 -7.56 -18.91 -18.94
N SER A 126 -7.90 -19.34 -17.71
CA SER A 126 -7.78 -20.75 -17.28
C SER A 126 -9.00 -21.66 -17.57
N ALA A 127 -10.09 -21.13 -18.13
CA ALA A 127 -11.38 -21.82 -18.20
C ALA A 127 -11.56 -22.87 -19.33
N SER A 128 -10.52 -23.59 -19.74
CA SER A 128 -10.67 -24.79 -20.59
C SER A 128 -9.52 -25.81 -20.47
N SER A 129 -9.58 -26.69 -19.46
CA SER A 129 -9.16 -28.10 -19.58
C SER A 129 -9.41 -28.88 -18.27
N LYS A 130 -10.48 -29.69 -18.23
CA LYS A 130 -10.61 -30.74 -17.22
C LYS A 130 -9.88 -32.00 -17.70
N LYS A 131 -8.76 -32.37 -17.07
CA LYS A 131 -8.48 -33.76 -16.61
C LYS A 131 -7.13 -33.91 -15.87
N SER A 132 -7.25 -34.42 -14.64
CA SER A 132 -6.47 -35.51 -14.01
C SER A 132 -4.94 -35.62 -14.13
N ASN A 133 -4.32 -35.89 -12.96
CA ASN A 133 -3.06 -36.61 -12.73
C ASN A 133 -1.71 -36.00 -13.20
N ARG A 134 -1.09 -35.29 -12.25
CA ARG A 134 0.25 -35.60 -11.68
C ARG A 134 1.16 -36.55 -12.50
N ALA A 135 1.90 -36.00 -13.46
CA ALA A 135 3.18 -36.50 -13.92
C ALA A 135 4.01 -35.35 -14.50
N SER A 136 5.33 -35.41 -14.38
CA SER A 136 6.27 -34.55 -15.11
C SER A 136 6.25 -34.88 -16.60
N PHE A 137 6.32 -33.89 -17.49
CA PHE A 137 6.90 -34.07 -18.83
C PHE A 137 7.36 -32.74 -19.46
N ASP A 138 8.27 -32.86 -20.44
CA ASP A 138 9.26 -31.86 -20.83
C ASP A 138 8.78 -30.70 -21.73
N MET A 139 9.52 -29.58 -21.61
CA MET A 139 9.26 -28.31 -22.33
C MET A 139 9.89 -28.24 -23.74
N GLU A 140 10.22 -29.40 -24.31
CA GLU A 140 11.13 -29.51 -25.46
C GLU A 140 10.43 -29.56 -26.83
N ASN A 141 9.12 -29.87 -26.89
CA ASN A 141 8.38 -30.10 -28.15
C ASN A 141 7.19 -29.13 -28.40
N LEU A 142 7.31 -27.86 -27.99
CA LEU A 142 6.31 -26.82 -28.30
C LEU A 142 6.92 -25.68 -29.12
N ASN A 143 6.19 -25.25 -30.15
CA ASN A 143 6.67 -24.32 -31.17
C ASN A 143 6.80 -22.88 -30.63
N SER A 144 7.58 -22.07 -31.34
CA SER A 144 7.98 -20.72 -30.93
C SER A 144 6.81 -19.74 -30.72
N GLU A 145 5.66 -19.97 -31.35
CA GLU A 145 4.47 -19.12 -31.22
C GLU A 145 3.64 -19.42 -29.95
N GLU A 146 3.54 -20.69 -29.54
CA GLU A 146 2.84 -21.09 -28.30
C GLU A 146 3.58 -20.61 -27.04
N LYS A 147 4.92 -20.57 -27.11
CA LYS A 147 5.77 -19.94 -26.07
C LYS A 147 5.61 -18.41 -26.02
N LYS A 148 5.14 -17.78 -27.11
CA LYS A 148 4.85 -16.34 -27.20
C LYS A 148 3.50 -16.01 -26.57
N ALA A 149 2.47 -16.81 -26.84
CA ALA A 149 1.12 -16.64 -26.29
C ALA A 149 1.04 -16.73 -24.74
N LEU A 150 1.94 -17.49 -24.11
CA LEU A 150 1.95 -17.70 -22.64
C LEU A 150 2.61 -16.58 -21.81
N ASN A 151 3.26 -15.59 -22.43
CA ASN A 151 3.87 -14.46 -21.69
C ASN A 151 3.07 -13.15 -21.83
N THR A 152 1.98 -13.13 -22.59
CA THR A 152 1.24 -11.90 -22.93
C THR A 152 -0.24 -12.04 -22.59
N THR A 153 -0.57 -11.75 -21.34
CA THR A 153 -1.83 -11.04 -21.01
C THR A 153 -1.53 -9.58 -20.69
N GLU A 154 -0.70 -8.98 -21.56
CA GLU A 154 -0.88 -7.59 -21.98
C GLU A 154 -1.97 -7.55 -23.06
N SER A 155 -2.39 -6.36 -23.47
CA SER A 155 -2.78 -6.05 -24.87
C SER A 155 -2.91 -4.53 -25.00
N SER A 156 -2.59 -3.81 -26.10
CA SER A 156 -1.84 -4.08 -27.35
C SER A 156 -1.71 -2.72 -28.09
N ASP A 157 -0.87 -2.41 -29.09
CA ASP A 157 0.33 -2.96 -29.77
C ASP A 157 0.89 -1.77 -30.61
N ASP A 158 2.12 -1.63 -31.10
CA ASP A 158 3.44 -2.28 -30.95
C ASP A 158 4.53 -1.20 -31.27
N GLY A 159 5.82 -1.48 -31.09
CA GLY A 159 6.93 -0.58 -31.44
C GLY A 159 8.24 -0.90 -30.70
N GLY A 160 8.79 -2.10 -30.94
CA GLY A 160 9.79 -2.76 -30.10
C GLY A 160 11.04 -1.98 -29.64
N LEU A 161 11.43 -2.25 -28.40
CA LEU A 161 12.83 -2.54 -28.05
C LEU A 161 12.88 -3.47 -26.82
N ASP A 162 13.69 -4.54 -26.89
CA ASP A 162 13.66 -5.65 -25.94
C ASP A 162 14.06 -5.24 -24.50
N THR A 163 13.06 -5.15 -23.61
CA THR A 163 13.32 -5.10 -22.17
C THR A 163 13.33 -6.51 -21.61
N GLU A 164 14.50 -7.16 -21.61
CA GLU A 164 14.68 -8.44 -20.92
C GLU A 164 14.32 -8.31 -19.42
N ILE A 165 13.12 -8.76 -19.06
CA ILE A 165 12.78 -9.08 -17.68
C ILE A 165 13.54 -10.36 -17.34
N ILE A 166 14.81 -10.19 -16.94
CA ILE A 166 15.68 -11.27 -16.45
C ILE A 166 14.99 -11.92 -15.24
N LYS A 167 14.23 -13.00 -15.50
CA LYS A 167 13.75 -13.94 -14.49
C LYS A 167 15.01 -14.51 -13.82
N PRO A 168 15.21 -14.35 -12.50
CA PRO A 168 16.41 -14.85 -11.84
C PRO A 168 16.48 -16.36 -12.00
N LYS A 169 17.45 -16.82 -12.79
CA LYS A 169 17.71 -18.24 -13.03
C LYS A 169 18.35 -18.82 -11.76
N LYS A 170 17.79 -19.94 -11.29
CA LYS A 170 18.23 -20.76 -10.12
C LYS A 170 17.81 -20.27 -8.72
N ASP A 171 17.47 -21.25 -7.89
CA ASP A 171 16.91 -21.09 -6.55
C ASP A 171 17.85 -20.38 -5.56
N LEU A 172 17.41 -19.24 -5.06
CA LEU A 172 17.92 -18.63 -3.82
C LEU A 172 16.81 -18.59 -2.77
N ASN A 173 16.18 -19.74 -2.53
CA ASN A 173 15.24 -19.97 -1.42
C ASN A 173 15.99 -20.18 -0.10
N SER A 174 16.88 -19.26 0.26
CA SER A 174 17.36 -19.18 1.64
C SER A 174 16.26 -18.55 2.48
N GLY A 175 15.84 -19.24 3.56
CA GLY A 175 14.83 -18.71 4.50
C GLY A 175 15.17 -17.31 5.02
N SER A 176 16.48 -16.99 5.12
CA SER A 176 16.98 -15.66 5.45
C SER A 176 16.51 -14.57 4.47
N GLN A 177 16.46 -14.82 3.16
CA GLN A 177 15.99 -13.82 2.18
C GLN A 177 14.48 -13.56 2.27
N ARG A 178 13.69 -14.60 2.60
CA ARG A 178 12.24 -14.44 2.85
C ARG A 178 11.98 -13.75 4.20
N LEU A 179 12.78 -14.06 5.22
CA LEU A 179 12.75 -13.37 6.51
C LEU A 179 13.12 -11.88 6.38
N MET A 180 14.15 -11.53 5.61
CA MET A 180 14.48 -10.13 5.33
C MET A 180 13.33 -9.42 4.62
N ALA A 181 12.72 -10.04 3.59
CA ALA A 181 11.55 -9.45 2.92
C ALA A 181 10.35 -9.24 3.87
N PHE A 182 10.13 -10.19 4.80
CA PHE A 182 9.09 -10.10 5.83
C PHE A 182 9.35 -8.97 6.82
N ILE A 183 10.58 -8.85 7.33
CA ILE A 183 11.00 -7.76 8.22
C ILE A 183 10.86 -6.40 7.49
N THR A 184 11.27 -6.30 6.23
CA THR A 184 11.12 -5.07 5.44
C THR A 184 9.66 -4.71 5.21
N ALA A 185 8.78 -5.70 4.99
CA ALA A 185 7.33 -5.47 4.88
C ALA A 185 6.69 -4.96 6.20
N LEU A 186 7.13 -5.50 7.34
CA LEU A 186 6.72 -4.99 8.65
C LEU A 186 7.18 -3.55 8.87
N ILE A 187 8.47 -3.25 8.63
CA ILE A 187 9.05 -1.91 8.76
C ILE A 187 8.33 -0.91 7.85
N ALA A 188 8.09 -1.27 6.59
CA ALA A 188 7.32 -0.46 5.64
C ALA A 188 5.92 -0.12 6.19
N GLY A 189 5.22 -1.14 6.72
CA GLY A 189 3.92 -0.94 7.38
C GLY A 189 3.98 -0.01 8.60
N VAL A 190 5.03 -0.09 9.44
CA VAL A 190 5.21 0.84 10.58
C VAL A 190 5.37 2.27 10.06
N PHE A 191 6.19 2.50 9.03
CA PHE A 191 6.33 3.81 8.40
C PHE A 191 5.02 4.33 7.79
N TYR A 192 4.22 3.46 7.17
CA TYR A 192 2.88 3.83 6.68
C TYR A 192 1.93 4.20 7.84
N GLY A 193 1.98 3.48 8.97
CA GLY A 193 1.19 3.82 10.15
C GLY A 193 1.58 5.16 10.78
N MET A 194 2.87 5.51 10.72
CA MET A 194 3.40 6.78 11.22
C MET A 194 3.09 7.99 10.32
N THR A 195 2.54 7.79 9.12
CA THR A 195 2.26 8.85 8.11
C THR A 195 1.52 10.07 8.67
N PHE A 196 0.57 9.88 9.58
CA PHE A 196 -0.22 10.97 10.17
C PHE A 196 0.32 11.49 11.51
N VAL A 197 1.27 10.80 12.14
CA VAL A 197 1.76 11.09 13.49
C VAL A 197 2.26 12.54 13.64
N PRO A 198 3.07 13.10 12.72
CA PRO A 198 3.54 14.47 12.86
C PRO A 198 2.42 15.52 12.78
N VAL A 199 1.35 15.24 12.02
CA VAL A 199 0.20 16.15 11.87
C VAL A 199 -0.72 16.07 13.09
N ILE A 200 -1.06 14.85 13.51
CA ILE A 200 -1.86 14.64 14.74
C ILE A 200 -1.15 15.23 15.95
N ARG A 201 0.18 15.07 16.06
CA ARG A 201 0.97 15.70 17.13
C ARG A 201 0.86 17.23 17.15
N MET A 202 0.82 17.90 16.00
CA MET A 202 0.65 19.36 15.94
C MET A 202 -0.76 19.80 16.35
N ILE A 203 -1.78 19.07 15.90
CA ILE A 203 -3.19 19.36 16.23
C ILE A 203 -3.48 19.09 17.71
N ASP A 204 -2.97 18.00 18.26
CA ASP A 204 -3.23 17.61 19.66
C ASP A 204 -2.52 18.54 20.67
N ASN A 205 -1.31 19.02 20.38
CA ASN A 205 -0.46 19.76 21.34
C ASN A 205 -0.48 21.28 21.07
N GLU A 206 -1.67 21.88 21.16
CA GLU A 206 -1.89 23.34 20.97
C GLU A 206 -0.98 24.23 21.83
N ASP A 207 -0.56 23.72 23.00
CA ASP A 207 0.38 24.35 23.92
C ASP A 207 1.82 24.46 23.38
N LEU A 208 2.23 23.52 22.53
CA LEU A 208 3.54 23.52 21.86
C LEU A 208 3.50 24.19 20.47
N TYR A 209 2.33 24.25 19.84
CA TYR A 209 2.14 24.72 18.47
C TYR A 209 1.10 25.86 18.41
N VAL A 210 1.31 26.89 19.24
CA VAL A 210 0.42 28.05 19.32
C VAL A 210 0.25 28.72 17.95
N GLY A 211 -0.99 28.96 17.54
CA GLY A 211 -1.33 29.56 16.25
C GLY A 211 -1.33 28.59 15.06
N TYR A 212 -1.09 27.29 15.27
CA TYR A 212 -1.21 26.29 14.21
C TYR A 212 -2.69 25.91 13.98
N PRO A 213 -3.10 25.58 12.73
CA PRO A 213 -4.47 25.19 12.43
C PRO A 213 -4.84 23.85 13.09
N LYS A 214 -6.07 23.75 13.58
CA LYS A 214 -6.63 22.47 14.06
C LYS A 214 -7.16 21.59 12.93
N ASP A 215 -7.31 22.17 11.74
CA ASP A 215 -7.89 21.49 10.59
C ASP A 215 -6.83 20.70 9.79
N GLY A 216 -7.10 19.42 9.57
CA GLY A 216 -6.18 18.47 8.94
C GLY A 216 -5.86 18.81 7.48
N LEU A 217 -6.78 19.47 6.76
CA LEU A 217 -6.56 19.86 5.36
C LEU A 217 -5.45 20.92 5.23
N SER A 218 -5.27 21.75 6.26
CA SER A 218 -4.20 22.76 6.32
C SER A 218 -2.80 22.15 6.19
N TYR A 219 -2.64 20.88 6.58
CA TYR A 219 -1.36 20.16 6.55
C TYR A 219 -1.14 19.32 5.28
N VAL A 220 -2.18 19.09 4.47
CA VAL A 220 -2.15 18.19 3.29
C VAL A 220 -1.08 18.63 2.29
N PHE A 221 -0.99 19.93 2.00
CA PHE A 221 0.01 20.44 1.06
C PHE A 221 1.45 20.20 1.55
N SER A 222 1.72 20.50 2.83
CA SER A 222 3.04 20.27 3.44
C SER A 222 3.38 18.78 3.49
N HIS A 223 2.39 17.92 3.76
CA HIS A 223 2.54 16.48 3.71
C HIS A 223 2.93 15.98 2.31
N TYR A 224 2.24 16.44 1.26
CA TYR A 224 2.51 16.07 -0.13
C TYR A 224 3.82 16.64 -0.67
N PHE A 225 4.21 17.83 -0.21
CA PHE A 225 5.53 18.39 -0.49
C PHE A 225 6.65 17.52 0.11
N GLY A 226 6.43 16.94 1.30
CA GLY A 226 7.30 15.90 1.87
C GLY A 226 7.45 14.68 0.95
N ILE A 227 6.34 14.11 0.48
CA ILE A 227 6.35 12.98 -0.48
C ILE A 227 7.14 13.36 -1.74
N PHE A 228 6.90 14.56 -2.28
CA PHE A 228 7.57 15.04 -3.49
C PHE A 228 9.08 15.18 -3.32
N ILE A 229 9.55 15.86 -2.26
CA ILE A 229 10.98 16.00 -1.97
C ILE A 229 11.64 14.64 -1.74
N THR A 230 11.06 13.77 -0.90
CA THR A 230 11.64 12.46 -0.62
C THR A 230 11.69 11.57 -1.86
N SER A 231 10.63 11.57 -2.68
CA SER A 231 10.62 10.86 -3.98
C SER A 231 11.72 11.40 -4.91
N THR A 232 11.91 12.71 -4.94
CA THR A 232 12.92 13.37 -5.79
C THR A 232 14.33 13.03 -5.32
N ILE A 233 14.61 13.06 -4.01
CA ILE A 233 15.89 12.64 -3.43
C ILE A 233 16.19 11.19 -3.78
N ILE A 234 15.22 10.28 -3.61
CA ILE A 234 15.38 8.85 -3.99
C ILE A 234 15.68 8.71 -5.49
N PHE A 235 14.99 9.47 -6.36
CA PHE A 235 15.21 9.44 -7.80
C PHE A 235 16.57 10.04 -8.23
N VAL A 236 17.04 11.10 -7.56
CA VAL A 236 18.37 11.69 -7.78
C VAL A 236 19.46 10.71 -7.36
N ILE A 237 19.35 10.11 -6.17
CA ILE A 237 20.28 9.07 -5.69
C ILE A 237 20.33 7.89 -6.66
N TYR A 238 19.15 7.42 -7.11
CA TYR A 238 19.03 6.37 -8.13
C TYR A 238 19.75 6.77 -9.43
N SER A 239 19.53 7.99 -9.93
CA SER A 239 20.12 8.50 -11.16
C SER A 239 21.65 8.62 -11.06
N ILE A 240 22.18 9.03 -9.90
CA ILE A 240 23.62 9.06 -9.61
C ILE A 240 24.21 7.65 -9.68
N PHE A 241 23.62 6.67 -9.00
CA PHE A 241 24.07 5.26 -9.07
C PHE A 241 23.95 4.66 -10.48
N ARG A 242 22.98 5.12 -11.26
CA ARG A 242 22.79 4.77 -12.67
C ARG A 242 23.67 5.59 -13.63
N ARG A 243 24.60 6.40 -13.14
CA ARG A 243 25.49 7.27 -13.95
C ARG A 243 24.72 8.14 -14.96
N ASN A 244 23.63 8.74 -14.49
CA ASN A 244 22.70 9.55 -15.27
C ASN A 244 21.98 8.81 -16.42
N GLN A 245 21.83 7.48 -16.31
CA GLN A 245 21.01 6.64 -17.21
C GLN A 245 19.87 5.93 -16.43
N PRO A 246 18.93 6.69 -15.82
CA PRO A 246 17.77 6.13 -15.12
C PRO A 246 16.79 5.49 -16.13
N TYR A 247 16.20 4.36 -15.76
CA TYR A 247 15.14 3.75 -16.57
C TYR A 247 13.78 4.36 -16.21
N ALA A 248 13.23 5.18 -17.10
CA ALA A 248 11.95 5.87 -16.93
C ALA A 248 11.16 5.85 -18.26
N PRO A 249 10.46 4.75 -18.58
CA PRO A 249 9.80 4.59 -19.86
C PRO A 249 8.54 5.49 -19.96
N PRO A 250 8.31 6.21 -21.08
CA PRO A 250 7.25 7.21 -21.19
C PRO A 250 5.83 6.67 -20.98
N ASN A 251 5.58 5.41 -21.34
CA ASN A 251 4.28 4.74 -21.19
C ASN A 251 3.78 4.68 -19.72
N LEU A 252 4.68 4.71 -18.73
CA LEU A 252 4.32 4.74 -17.32
C LEU A 252 3.97 6.14 -16.78
N PHE A 253 4.24 7.21 -17.54
CA PHE A 253 4.04 8.57 -17.07
C PHE A 253 2.56 8.90 -16.82
N LEU A 254 1.70 8.76 -17.84
CA LEU A 254 0.27 9.11 -17.72
C LEU A 254 -0.48 8.20 -16.73
N PRO A 255 -0.35 6.85 -16.74
CA PRO A 255 -0.94 5.99 -15.72
C PRO A 255 -0.43 6.35 -14.31
N GLY A 256 0.88 6.61 -14.18
CA GLY A 256 1.49 7.03 -12.92
C GLY A 256 1.07 8.43 -12.45
N MET A 257 0.59 9.31 -13.34
CA MET A 257 -0.05 10.58 -12.97
C MET A 257 -1.46 10.34 -12.46
N ALA A 258 -2.30 9.61 -13.21
CA ALA A 258 -3.67 9.29 -12.82
C ALA A 258 -3.75 8.58 -11.45
N ALA A 259 -2.91 7.55 -11.24
CA ALA A 259 -2.81 6.86 -9.95
C ALA A 259 -2.41 7.80 -8.79
N GLY A 260 -1.54 8.79 -9.06
CA GLY A 260 -1.17 9.81 -8.07
C GLY A 260 -2.31 10.75 -7.71
N CYS A 261 -3.16 11.12 -8.67
CA CYS A 261 -4.37 11.90 -8.41
C CYS A 261 -5.36 11.14 -7.52
N PHE A 262 -5.69 9.89 -7.86
CA PHE A 262 -6.58 9.04 -7.05
C PHE A 262 -6.04 8.83 -5.64
N TRP A 263 -4.73 8.56 -5.51
CA TRP A 263 -4.09 8.40 -4.20
C TRP A 263 -4.17 9.69 -3.37
N ALA A 264 -3.92 10.86 -3.97
CA ALA A 264 -4.00 12.13 -3.26
C ALA A 264 -5.43 12.48 -2.82
N ILE A 265 -6.44 12.22 -3.66
CA ILE A 265 -7.84 12.41 -3.25
C ILE A 265 -8.18 11.49 -2.07
N ALA A 266 -7.85 10.20 -2.14
CA ALA A 266 -8.09 9.25 -1.05
C ALA A 266 -7.34 9.61 0.25
N GLN A 267 -6.07 10.02 0.14
CA GLN A 267 -5.27 10.43 1.29
C GLN A 267 -5.77 11.75 1.91
N THR A 268 -6.28 12.69 1.11
CA THR A 268 -6.96 13.91 1.59
C THR A 268 -8.21 13.54 2.37
N SER A 269 -9.03 12.61 1.86
CA SER A 269 -10.19 12.08 2.59
C SER A 269 -9.81 11.36 3.89
N PHE A 270 -8.64 10.71 3.94
CA PHE A 270 -8.11 10.09 5.17
C PHE A 270 -7.69 11.13 6.22
N PHE A 271 -7.15 12.30 5.82
CA PHE A 271 -6.94 13.41 6.77
C PHE A 271 -8.25 13.84 7.45
N VAL A 272 -9.31 14.06 6.66
CA VAL A 272 -10.64 14.41 7.18
C VAL A 272 -11.21 13.30 8.08
N ALA A 273 -11.12 12.03 7.67
CA ALA A 273 -11.61 10.91 8.46
C ALA A 273 -10.89 10.79 9.82
N ASN A 274 -9.55 10.93 9.84
CA ASN A 274 -8.77 10.92 11.09
C ASN A 274 -9.19 12.04 12.06
N GLN A 275 -9.49 13.23 11.54
CA GLN A 275 -9.90 14.39 12.34
C GLN A 275 -11.26 14.19 13.02
N HIS A 276 -12.22 13.55 12.36
CA HIS A 276 -13.55 13.31 12.95
C HIS A 276 -13.63 12.00 13.76
N LEU A 277 -13.10 10.89 13.25
CA LEU A 277 -13.26 9.57 13.87
C LEU A 277 -12.14 9.22 14.87
N SER A 278 -10.98 9.89 14.79
CA SER A 278 -9.70 9.49 15.39
C SER A 278 -8.96 8.37 14.64
N SER A 279 -7.65 8.34 14.81
CA SER A 279 -6.78 7.33 14.18
C SER A 279 -7.01 5.91 14.72
N ALA A 280 -7.44 5.78 15.99
CA ALA A 280 -7.83 4.50 16.59
C ALA A 280 -9.13 3.88 16.00
N VAL A 281 -9.89 4.65 15.22
CA VAL A 281 -11.10 4.18 14.51
C VAL A 281 -10.85 4.12 13.00
N THR A 282 -10.13 5.08 12.44
CA THR A 282 -9.99 5.23 10.99
C THR A 282 -9.04 4.20 10.36
N PHE A 283 -7.93 3.86 11.00
CA PHE A 283 -6.93 2.93 10.44
C PHE A 283 -7.46 1.51 10.19
N PRO A 284 -8.20 0.87 11.13
CA PRO A 284 -8.80 -0.44 10.88
C PRO A 284 -9.81 -0.44 9.73
N ILE A 285 -10.60 0.62 9.58
CA ILE A 285 -11.57 0.75 8.49
C ILE A 285 -10.82 0.88 7.14
N ILE A 286 -9.88 1.82 7.03
CA ILE A 286 -9.20 2.12 5.76
C ILE A 286 -8.18 1.05 5.33
N SER A 287 -7.58 0.31 6.26
CA SER A 287 -6.61 -0.73 5.91
C SER A 287 -7.19 -1.92 5.13
N GLN A 288 -8.50 -2.19 5.29
CA GLN A 288 -9.12 -3.42 4.76
C GLN A 288 -10.40 -3.18 3.93
N MET A 289 -11.13 -2.08 4.15
CA MET A 289 -12.37 -1.81 3.39
C MET A 289 -12.15 -1.56 1.89
N PRO A 290 -11.11 -0.83 1.44
CA PRO A 290 -10.79 -0.72 0.01
C PRO A 290 -10.56 -2.09 -0.66
N GLY A 291 -10.03 -3.07 0.08
CA GLY A 291 -9.88 -4.45 -0.40
C GLY A 291 -11.20 -5.15 -0.69
N CYS A 292 -12.27 -4.85 0.07
CA CYS A 292 -13.61 -5.36 -0.20
C CYS A 292 -14.19 -4.75 -1.49
N VAL A 293 -13.98 -3.44 -1.71
CA VAL A 293 -14.41 -2.75 -2.94
C VAL A 293 -13.66 -3.28 -4.16
N ALA A 294 -12.34 -3.43 -4.06
CA ALA A 294 -11.51 -4.01 -5.12
C ALA A 294 -11.93 -5.46 -5.46
N ALA A 295 -12.20 -6.30 -4.44
CA ALA A 295 -12.65 -7.66 -4.69
C ALA A 295 -14.05 -7.73 -5.29
N ALA A 296 -14.98 -6.86 -4.88
CA ALA A 296 -16.29 -6.73 -5.52
C ALA A 296 -16.13 -6.33 -7.01
N TRP A 297 -15.22 -5.40 -7.31
CA TRP A 297 -14.91 -5.01 -8.69
C TRP A 297 -14.33 -6.17 -9.51
N SER A 298 -13.38 -6.94 -8.96
CA SER A 298 -12.86 -8.16 -9.61
C SER A 298 -13.93 -9.24 -9.85
N ILE A 299 -14.95 -9.36 -8.99
CA ILE A 299 -16.09 -10.26 -9.23
C ILE A 299 -16.99 -9.72 -10.37
N PHE A 300 -17.48 -8.49 -10.24
CA PHE A 300 -18.57 -7.99 -11.09
C PHE A 300 -18.09 -7.54 -12.47
N TYR A 301 -16.94 -6.86 -12.53
CA TYR A 301 -16.38 -6.31 -13.76
C TYR A 301 -15.47 -7.32 -14.47
N TYR A 302 -14.37 -7.72 -13.83
CA TYR A 302 -13.38 -8.60 -14.46
C TYR A 302 -13.77 -10.08 -14.48
N ARG A 303 -14.66 -10.52 -13.57
CA ARG A 303 -15.10 -11.92 -13.41
C ARG A 303 -13.97 -12.93 -13.14
N GLU A 304 -12.83 -12.47 -12.63
CA GLU A 304 -11.62 -13.28 -12.34
C GLU A 304 -11.83 -14.37 -11.29
N ILE A 305 -12.79 -14.18 -10.38
CA ILE A 305 -12.96 -15.08 -9.26
C ILE A 305 -13.97 -16.15 -9.63
N HIS A 306 -13.47 -17.35 -9.91
CA HIS A 306 -14.27 -18.53 -10.23
C HIS A 306 -14.26 -19.58 -9.11
N GLY A 307 -15.34 -20.36 -9.03
CA GLY A 307 -15.47 -21.52 -8.13
C GLY A 307 -16.15 -21.21 -6.78
N LYS A 308 -17.12 -22.07 -6.41
CA LYS A 308 -17.95 -21.90 -5.19
C LYS A 308 -17.14 -21.73 -3.90
N ARG A 309 -15.98 -22.39 -3.78
CA ARG A 309 -15.11 -22.29 -2.60
C ARG A 309 -14.43 -20.92 -2.49
N ASN A 310 -13.98 -20.33 -3.60
CA ASN A 310 -13.39 -19.00 -3.61
C ASN A 310 -14.45 -17.93 -3.32
N PHE A 311 -15.64 -18.05 -3.90
CA PHE A 311 -16.78 -17.18 -3.58
C PHE A 311 -17.18 -17.26 -2.10
N LEU A 312 -17.27 -18.46 -1.52
CA LEU A 312 -17.62 -18.62 -0.10
C LEU A 312 -16.54 -18.03 0.82
N LEU A 313 -15.26 -18.28 0.52
CA LEU A 313 -14.14 -17.78 1.32
C LEU A 313 -14.01 -16.24 1.22
N LEU A 314 -14.25 -15.68 0.04
CA LEU A 314 -14.29 -14.23 -0.19
C LEU A 314 -15.52 -13.57 0.46
N GLY A 315 -16.71 -14.17 0.36
CA GLY A 315 -17.91 -13.69 1.02
C GLY A 315 -17.81 -13.73 2.55
N ALA A 316 -17.13 -14.74 3.09
CA ALA A 316 -16.77 -14.79 4.52
C ALA A 316 -15.76 -13.69 4.89
N ALA A 317 -14.70 -13.50 4.10
CA ALA A 317 -13.71 -12.44 4.33
C ALA A 317 -14.35 -11.04 4.31
N MET A 318 -15.19 -10.75 3.32
CA MET A 318 -15.96 -9.51 3.21
C MET A 318 -16.89 -9.32 4.42
N SER A 319 -17.68 -10.33 4.77
CA SER A 319 -18.61 -10.27 5.91
C SER A 319 -17.89 -10.00 7.23
N ILE A 320 -16.79 -10.70 7.49
CA ILE A 320 -15.97 -10.53 8.71
C ILE A 320 -15.33 -9.13 8.74
N THR A 321 -14.75 -8.67 7.62
CA THR A 321 -14.17 -7.33 7.52
C THR A 321 -15.21 -6.23 7.72
N ILE A 322 -16.37 -6.31 7.05
CA ILE A 322 -17.46 -5.32 7.19
C ILE A 322 -17.94 -5.28 8.64
N THR A 323 -18.16 -6.45 9.26
CA THR A 323 -18.55 -6.53 10.67
C THR A 323 -17.50 -5.89 11.58
N GLY A 324 -16.21 -6.17 11.35
CA GLY A 324 -15.10 -5.56 12.08
C GLY A 324 -15.06 -4.03 11.93
N ALA A 325 -15.19 -3.52 10.70
CA ALA A 325 -15.22 -2.09 10.42
C ALA A 325 -16.42 -1.38 11.07
N VAL A 326 -17.60 -2.01 11.06
CA VAL A 326 -18.80 -1.50 11.76
C VAL A 326 -18.61 -1.47 13.27
N LEU A 327 -18.04 -2.54 13.87
CA LEU A 327 -17.73 -2.56 15.31
C LEU A 327 -16.71 -1.47 15.70
N VAL A 328 -15.67 -1.27 14.89
CA VAL A 328 -14.70 -0.18 15.09
C VAL A 328 -15.37 1.20 14.95
N GLY A 329 -16.24 1.40 13.95
CA GLY A 329 -16.98 2.66 13.78
C GLY A 329 -17.88 2.96 14.98
N ILE A 330 -18.74 2.01 15.36
CA ILE A 330 -19.68 2.13 16.49
C ILE A 330 -18.94 2.38 17.82
N SER A 331 -17.73 1.82 17.99
CA SER A 331 -16.91 2.02 19.20
C SER A 331 -16.59 3.49 19.52
N LYS A 332 -16.68 4.39 18.53
CA LYS A 332 -16.43 5.83 18.69
C LYS A 332 -17.42 6.51 19.63
N GLU A 333 -18.70 6.17 19.52
CA GLU A 333 -19.81 6.88 20.20
C GLU A 333 -20.54 6.01 21.21
N PHE A 334 -20.71 4.71 20.92
CA PHE A 334 -21.45 3.82 21.81
C PHE A 334 -20.58 3.35 22.97
N LYS A 335 -21.14 3.44 24.17
CA LYS A 335 -20.60 2.90 25.41
C LYS A 335 -21.63 1.91 25.98
N PHE A 336 -21.16 0.71 26.32
CA PHE A 336 -21.91 -0.30 27.06
C PHE A 336 -21.70 -0.11 28.57
#